data_AF-A0A5J4U436-F1
#
_entry.id   AF-A0A5J4U436-F1
#
_cell.length_a   1.000
_cell.length_b   1.000
_cell.length_c   1.000
_cell.angle_alpha   90.00
_cell.angle_beta   90.00
_cell.angle_gamma   90.00
#
_symmetry.space_group_name_H-M   'P 1'
#
loop_
_entity.id
_entity.type
_entity.pdbx_description
1 polymer ?
#
loop_
_entity_poly.entity_id
_entity_poly.type
_entity_poly.pdbx_seq_one_letter_code
_entity_poly.pdbx_strand_id
1 'polypeptide(L)'
;MPKKKGQKVKTKPTPEQIEQMRINGQTDRVRQLNYYKGRTAQMAMIPKIMKQHNMRVPRHMTEAQIKEYARQLRQYDPTLSEGDVQVALRALPTLEHRRGIFGTNFSNEQAEELMELEIRVNNE
;
A
#
# COMPACT_ATOMS: atom_id res chain seq x y z
N MET A 1 35.58 17.35 12.46
CA MET A 1 34.14 17.59 12.69
C MET A 1 33.33 16.54 11.93
N PRO A 2 32.62 15.59 12.58
CA PRO A 2 31.78 14.64 11.85
C PRO A 2 30.33 15.15 11.71
N LYS A 3 29.80 15.01 10.49
CA LYS A 3 28.50 15.52 10.02
C LYS A 3 27.32 14.79 10.72
N LYS A 4 26.34 15.57 11.21
CA LYS A 4 25.07 15.09 11.79
C LYS A 4 24.30 14.27 10.73
N LYS A 5 24.16 12.96 10.96
CA LYS A 5 23.24 12.09 10.20
C LYS A 5 21.81 12.43 10.62
N GLY A 6 21.00 12.92 9.69
CA GLY A 6 19.58 13.21 9.90
C GLY A 6 18.84 11.96 10.39
N GLN A 7 18.26 12.05 11.59
CA GLN A 7 17.35 11.04 12.12
C GLN A 7 16.14 10.93 11.17
N LYS A 8 15.94 9.75 10.58
CA LYS A 8 14.67 9.40 9.95
C LYS A 8 13.63 9.34 11.06
N VAL A 9 12.78 10.36 11.15
CA VAL A 9 11.65 10.42 12.08
C VAL A 9 10.74 9.24 11.75
N LYS A 10 10.77 8.20 12.60
CA LYS A 10 9.77 7.13 12.59
C LYS A 10 8.52 7.72 13.25
N THR A 11 7.63 8.29 12.44
CA THR A 11 6.31 8.68 12.92
C THR A 11 5.59 7.44 13.45
N LYS A 12 5.22 7.50 14.74
CA LYS A 12 4.42 6.46 15.38
C LYS A 12 2.99 6.57 14.81
N PRO A 13 2.32 5.44 14.52
CA PRO A 13 0.94 5.47 14.05
C PRO A 13 0.03 6.18 15.05
N THR A 14 -0.93 6.95 14.55
CA THR A 14 -1.90 7.68 15.39
C THR A 14 -2.83 6.71 16.12
N PRO A 15 -3.40 7.08 17.27
CA PRO A 15 -4.32 6.23 18.03
C PRO A 15 -5.48 5.67 17.21
N GLU A 16 -6.05 6.47 16.29
CA GLU A 16 -7.11 6.02 15.37
C GLU A 16 -6.65 4.95 14.37
N GLN A 17 -5.39 5.04 13.91
CA GLN A 17 -4.79 4.00 13.06
C GLN A 17 -4.58 2.72 13.89
N ILE A 18 -4.13 2.85 15.15
CA ILE A 18 -3.97 1.72 16.08
C ILE A 18 -5.31 1.06 16.41
N GLU A 19 -6.38 1.84 16.50
CA GLU A 19 -7.73 1.34 16.77
C GLU A 19 -8.31 0.60 15.54
N GLN A 20 -8.13 1.14 14.33
CA GLN A 20 -8.42 0.42 13.08
C GLN A 20 -7.56 -0.85 12.93
N MET A 21 -6.30 -0.85 13.42
CA MET A 21 -5.42 -2.03 13.48
C MET A 21 -5.93 -3.11 14.45
N ARG A 22 -6.53 -2.71 15.59
CA ARG A 22 -7.10 -3.66 16.58
C ARG A 22 -8.35 -4.34 16.06
N ILE A 23 -9.19 -3.63 15.30
CA ILE A 23 -10.46 -4.15 14.77
C ILE A 23 -10.22 -5.30 13.77
N ASN A 24 -9.05 -5.34 13.10
CA ASN A 24 -8.72 -6.38 12.11
C ASN A 24 -7.71 -7.45 12.58
N GLY A 25 -7.29 -7.45 13.85
CA GLY A 25 -6.35 -8.46 14.39
C GLY A 25 -4.93 -8.41 13.79
N GLN A 26 -4.55 -7.28 13.17
CA GLN A 26 -3.28 -7.11 12.46
C GLN A 26 -2.30 -6.23 13.26
N THR A 27 -1.99 -6.64 14.50
CA THR A 27 -0.98 -5.97 15.33
C THR A 27 0.41 -6.08 14.69
N ASP A 28 0.98 -4.95 14.25
CA ASP A 28 2.41 -4.71 13.93
C ASP A 28 3.21 -5.82 13.18
N ARG A 29 2.57 -6.56 12.28
CA ARG A 29 3.26 -7.58 11.46
C ARG A 29 3.97 -6.94 10.28
N VAL A 30 5.23 -7.30 10.04
CA VAL A 30 5.91 -7.01 8.78
C VAL A 30 5.68 -8.19 7.83
N ARG A 31 5.26 -7.93 6.59
CA ARG A 31 5.23 -8.95 5.54
C ARG A 31 6.27 -8.63 4.47
N GLN A 32 6.78 -9.69 3.85
CA GLN A 32 7.70 -9.59 2.73
C GLN A 32 7.04 -10.14 1.47
N LEU A 33 7.12 -9.39 0.38
CA LEU A 33 6.66 -9.81 -0.94
C LEU A 33 7.68 -9.35 -1.98
N ASN A 34 8.17 -10.27 -2.82
CA ASN A 34 9.16 -10.00 -3.86
C ASN A 34 10.34 -9.15 -3.37
N TYR A 35 10.98 -9.58 -2.28
CA TYR A 35 12.11 -8.89 -1.62
C TYR A 35 11.78 -7.61 -0.85
N TYR A 36 10.61 -7.01 -1.03
CA TYR A 36 10.18 -5.81 -0.33
C TYR A 36 9.52 -6.14 1.01
N LYS A 37 9.78 -5.32 2.03
CA LYS A 37 9.19 -5.46 3.36
C LYS A 37 8.24 -4.29 3.64
N GLY A 38 7.04 -4.61 4.10
CA GLY A 38 6.02 -3.63 4.46
C GLY A 38 5.36 -3.95 5.79
N ARG A 39 4.95 -2.91 6.52
CA ARG A 39 4.23 -2.96 7.79
C ARG A 39 2.74 -3.14 7.50
N THR A 40 2.17 -4.26 7.92
CA THR A 40 0.79 -4.67 7.59
C THR A 40 -0.21 -3.57 7.94
N ALA A 41 -0.05 -2.97 9.11
CA ALA A 41 -0.79 -1.81 9.58
C ALA A 41 -0.83 -0.64 8.58
N GLN A 42 0.33 -0.27 8.03
CA GLN A 42 0.46 0.84 7.07
C GLN A 42 -0.08 0.44 5.69
N MET A 43 0.20 -0.79 5.27
CA MET A 43 -0.29 -1.33 4.01
C MET A 43 -1.81 -1.44 3.96
N ALA A 44 -2.45 -1.80 5.07
CA ALA A 44 -3.90 -1.93 5.19
C ALA A 44 -4.64 -0.61 4.93
N MET A 45 -3.98 0.54 5.13
CA MET A 45 -4.56 1.87 4.90
C MET A 45 -4.54 2.28 3.42
N ILE A 46 -3.67 1.67 2.60
CA ILE A 46 -3.47 2.07 1.20
C ILE A 46 -4.74 1.99 0.36
N PRO A 47 -5.54 0.90 0.40
CA PRO A 47 -6.83 0.84 -0.29
C PRO A 47 -7.77 2.01 0.05
N LYS A 48 -7.82 2.40 1.32
CA LYS A 48 -8.67 3.51 1.79
C LYS A 48 -8.19 4.85 1.21
N ILE A 49 -6.88 5.10 1.26
CA ILE A 49 -6.27 6.33 0.69
C ILE A 49 -6.52 6.38 -0.82
N MET A 50 -6.30 5.27 -1.53
CA MET A 50 -6.57 5.19 -2.97
C MET A 50 -8.03 5.52 -3.30
N LYS A 51 -8.98 4.92 -2.58
CA LYS A 51 -10.41 5.18 -2.77
C LYS A 51 -10.78 6.63 -2.47
N GLN A 52 -10.25 7.21 -1.40
CA GLN A 52 -10.50 8.61 -1.01
C GLN A 52 -10.02 9.61 -2.08
N HIS A 53 -8.94 9.29 -2.79
CA HIS A 53 -8.35 10.15 -3.81
C HIS A 53 -8.66 9.70 -5.25
N ASN A 54 -9.63 8.79 -5.43
CA ASN A 54 -9.99 8.20 -6.73
C ASN A 54 -8.78 7.68 -7.53
N MET A 55 -7.75 7.18 -6.84
CA MET A 55 -6.58 6.60 -7.48
C MET A 55 -6.85 5.15 -7.86
N ARG A 56 -6.48 4.81 -9.09
CA ARG A 56 -6.46 3.45 -9.60
C ARG A 56 -5.07 3.10 -10.11
N VAL A 57 -4.74 1.81 -10.08
CA VAL A 57 -3.45 1.32 -10.57
C VAL A 57 -3.63 0.23 -11.63
N PRO A 58 -2.76 0.16 -12.65
CA PRO A 58 -2.74 -0.94 -13.59
C PRO A 58 -2.60 -2.29 -12.88
N ARG A 59 -3.23 -3.34 -13.42
CA ARG A 59 -3.03 -4.71 -12.89
C ARG A 59 -1.58 -5.17 -13.00
N HIS A 60 -0.91 -4.77 -14.08
CA HIS A 60 0.49 -5.05 -14.34
C HIS A 60 1.30 -3.75 -14.30
N MET A 61 1.93 -3.49 -13.15
CA MET A 61 2.79 -2.32 -12.96
C MET A 61 4.27 -2.67 -13.11
N THR A 62 5.00 -1.79 -13.79
CA THR A 62 6.46 -1.74 -13.78
C THR A 62 6.99 -1.17 -12.47
N GLU A 63 8.26 -1.42 -12.14
CA GLU A 63 8.92 -0.82 -10.97
C GLU A 63 8.85 0.72 -10.99
N ALA A 64 8.95 1.33 -12.17
CA ALA A 64 8.87 2.79 -12.33
C ALA A 64 7.48 3.31 -11.96
N GLN A 65 6.42 2.65 -12.43
CA GLN A 65 5.04 2.98 -12.06
C GLN A 65 4.81 2.82 -10.56
N ILE A 66 5.28 1.72 -9.96
CA ILE A 66 5.14 1.48 -8.52
C ILE A 66 5.82 2.60 -7.70
N LYS A 67 7.02 3.04 -8.11
CA LYS A 67 7.71 4.16 -7.45
C LYS A 67 6.95 5.47 -7.56
N GLU A 68 6.34 5.72 -8.71
CA GLU A 68 5.53 6.92 -8.91
C GLU A 68 4.28 6.90 -8.03
N TYR A 69 3.56 5.78 -7.96
CA TYR A 69 2.45 5.62 -7.02
C TYR A 69 2.89 5.70 -5.56
N ALA A 70 4.07 5.18 -5.22
CA ALA A 70 4.63 5.34 -3.87
C ALA A 70 4.94 6.80 -3.54
N ARG A 71 5.40 7.59 -4.52
CA ARG A 71 5.59 9.04 -4.35
C ARG A 71 4.25 9.74 -4.11
N GLN A 72 3.22 9.44 -4.90
CA GLN A 72 1.89 10.02 -4.78
C GLN A 72 1.20 9.65 -3.47
N LEU A 73 1.16 8.36 -3.12
CA LEU A 73 0.56 7.88 -1.86
C LEU A 73 1.20 8.50 -0.63
N ARG A 74 2.52 8.74 -0.66
CA ARG A 74 3.24 9.39 0.43
C ARG A 74 2.97 10.89 0.55
N GLN A 75 2.45 11.55 -0.49
CA GLN A 75 1.98 12.92 -0.39
C GLN A 75 0.67 13.00 0.40
N TYR A 76 -0.19 11.97 0.28
CA TYR A 76 -1.43 11.86 1.04
C TYR A 76 -1.20 11.36 2.47
N ASP A 77 -0.32 10.37 2.65
CA ASP A 77 0.07 9.87 3.96
C ASP A 77 1.59 9.73 4.09
N PRO A 78 2.27 10.71 4.71
CA PRO A 78 3.71 10.68 4.93
C PRO A 78 4.21 9.55 5.84
N THR A 79 3.32 8.83 6.54
CA THR A 79 3.70 7.70 7.42
C THR A 79 4.00 6.43 6.63
N LEU A 80 3.55 6.36 5.37
CA LEU A 80 3.85 5.29 4.44
C LEU A 80 5.33 5.29 4.02
N SER A 81 5.95 4.12 4.07
CA SER A 81 7.25 3.90 3.44
C SER A 81 7.07 3.36 2.02
N GLU A 82 8.10 3.52 1.20
CA GLU A 82 8.11 2.97 -0.17
C GLU A 82 7.88 1.45 -0.17
N GLY A 83 8.45 0.73 0.81
CA GLY A 83 8.27 -0.71 0.95
C GLY A 83 6.83 -1.10 1.32
N ASP A 84 6.13 -0.29 2.11
CA ASP A 84 4.71 -0.52 2.41
C ASP A 84 3.89 -0.43 1.11
N VAL A 85 4.14 0.61 0.31
CA VAL A 85 3.42 0.81 -0.95
C VAL A 85 3.73 -0.28 -1.97
N GLN A 86 5.00 -0.62 -2.15
CA GLN A 86 5.42 -1.66 -3.08
C GLN A 86 4.76 -3.01 -2.76
N VAL A 87 4.73 -3.40 -1.50
CA VAL A 87 4.13 -4.68 -1.09
C VAL A 87 2.61 -4.63 -1.24
N ALA A 88 1.95 -3.54 -0.86
CA ALA A 88 0.50 -3.41 -0.98
C ALA A 88 0.03 -3.43 -2.46
N LEU A 89 0.67 -2.63 -3.33
CA LEU A 89 0.31 -2.56 -4.74
C LEU A 89 0.51 -3.89 -5.46
N ARG A 90 1.56 -4.64 -5.11
CA ARG A 90 1.81 -5.99 -5.66
C ARG A 90 0.87 -7.06 -5.12
N ALA A 91 0.27 -6.83 -3.96
CA ALA A 91 -0.71 -7.74 -3.41
C ALA A 91 -2.08 -7.58 -4.05
N LEU A 92 -2.42 -6.39 -4.55
CA LEU A 92 -3.73 -6.07 -5.14
C LEU A 92 -4.19 -7.04 -6.24
N PRO A 93 -3.35 -7.65 -7.10
CA PRO A 93 -3.83 -8.61 -8.10
C PRO A 93 -4.12 -10.02 -7.55
N THR A 94 -3.52 -10.41 -6.42
CA THR A 94 -3.55 -11.79 -5.90
C THR A 94 -4.40 -11.92 -4.63
N LEU A 95 -5.47 -12.72 -4.68
CA LEU A 95 -6.42 -12.89 -3.56
C LEU A 95 -5.75 -13.28 -2.24
N GLU A 96 -4.83 -14.24 -2.26
CA GLU A 96 -4.10 -14.69 -1.07
C GLU A 96 -3.31 -13.55 -0.42
N HIS A 97 -2.57 -12.78 -1.24
CA HIS A 97 -1.78 -11.65 -0.75
C HIS A 97 -2.67 -10.53 -0.21
N ARG A 98 -3.78 -10.21 -0.90
CA ARG A 98 -4.77 -9.24 -0.43
C ARG A 98 -5.29 -9.61 0.94
N ARG A 99 -5.75 -10.86 1.12
CA ARG A 99 -6.27 -11.33 2.41
C ARG A 99 -5.22 -11.30 3.50
N GLY A 100 -3.97 -11.60 3.15
CA GLY A 100 -2.84 -11.54 4.07
C GLY A 100 -2.51 -10.12 4.55
N ILE A 101 -2.77 -9.09 3.75
CA ILE A 101 -2.39 -7.70 4.02
C ILE A 101 -3.58 -6.84 4.42
N PHE A 102 -4.65 -6.82 3.63
CA PHE A 102 -5.82 -5.95 3.81
C PHE A 102 -6.91 -6.58 4.70
N GLY A 103 -6.75 -7.86 5.05
CA GLY A 103 -7.70 -8.62 5.88
C GLY A 103 -8.55 -9.59 5.08
N THR A 104 -9.09 -10.60 5.76
CA THR A 104 -9.83 -11.72 5.13
C THR A 104 -11.08 -11.29 4.38
N ASN A 105 -11.66 -10.17 4.78
CA ASN A 105 -12.90 -9.63 4.21
C ASN A 105 -12.67 -8.74 2.97
N PHE A 106 -11.42 -8.56 2.54
CA PHE A 106 -11.10 -7.78 1.34
C PHE A 106 -11.57 -8.54 0.09
N SER A 107 -12.62 -8.02 -0.58
CA SER A 107 -13.28 -8.70 -1.68
C SER A 107 -12.56 -8.53 -3.02
N ASN A 108 -12.95 -9.32 -4.03
CA ASN A 108 -12.46 -9.13 -5.39
C ASN A 108 -12.98 -7.81 -5.99
N GLU A 109 -14.24 -7.48 -5.74
CA GLU A 109 -14.85 -6.22 -6.19
C GLU A 109 -14.09 -5.00 -5.63
N GLN A 110 -13.72 -5.03 -4.35
CA GLN A 110 -12.89 -3.97 -3.75
C GLN A 110 -11.51 -3.87 -4.40
N ALA A 111 -10.93 -4.99 -4.87
CA ALA A 111 -9.69 -4.96 -5.61
C ALA A 111 -9.88 -4.37 -7.02
N GLU A 112 -10.98 -4.72 -7.69
CA GLU A 112 -11.34 -4.22 -9.02
C GLU A 112 -11.64 -2.72 -9.02
N GLU A 113 -12.26 -2.18 -7.97
CA GLU A 113 -12.47 -0.73 -7.82
C GLU A 113 -11.17 0.07 -7.83
N LEU A 114 -10.09 -0.53 -7.31
CA LEU A 114 -8.76 0.06 -7.13
C LEU A 114 -7.80 -0.24 -8.28
N MET A 115 -8.13 -1.20 -9.13
CA MET A 115 -7.35 -1.53 -10.31
C MET A 115 -7.99 -0.91 -11.54
N GLU A 116 -7.15 -0.42 -12.45
CA GLU A 116 -7.62 -0.03 -13.77
C GLU A 116 -8.07 -1.29 -14.52
N LEU A 117 -9.23 -1.18 -15.16
CA LEU A 117 -9.56 -2.10 -16.24
C LEU A 117 -8.58 -1.79 -17.37
N GLU A 118 -7.75 -2.76 -17.74
CA GLU A 118 -6.95 -2.65 -18.97
C GLU A 118 -7.92 -2.57 -20.15
N ILE A 119 -8.35 -1.36 -20.51
CA ILE A 119 -8.89 -1.10 -21.82
C ILE A 119 -7.67 -1.20 -22.73
N ARG A 120 -7.49 -2.37 -23.36
CA ARG A 120 -6.59 -2.49 -24.50
C ARG A 120 -7.15 -1.59 -25.60
N VAL A 121 -6.77 -0.33 -25.57
CA VAL A 121 -6.88 0.52 -26.76
C VAL A 121 -5.78 0.00 -27.68
N ASN A 122 -6.11 -1.02 -28.47
CA ASN A 122 -5.40 -1.26 -29.72
C ASN A 122 -5.66 -0.02 -30.57
N ASN A 123 -4.79 0.98 -30.48
CA ASN A 123 -4.70 1.98 -31.53
C ASN A 123 -4.24 1.22 -32.78
N GLU A 124 -5.16 1.09 -33.74
CA GLU A 124 -4.95 0.57 -35.09
C GLU A 124 -3.78 1.25 -35.81
#